data_AF-A0A3D2IDH9-F1
#
_entry.id   AF-A0A3D2IDH9-F1
#
_cell.length_a   1.000
_cell.length_b   1.000
_cell.length_c   1.000
_cell.angle_alpha   90.00
_cell.angle_beta   90.00
_cell.angle_gamma   90.00
#
_symmetry.space_group_name_H-M   'P 1'
#
loop_
_entity.id
_entity.type
_entity.pdbx_description
1 polymer ?
#
loop_
_entity_poly.entity_id
_entity_poly.type
_entity_poly.pdbx_seq_one_letter_code
_entity_poly.pdbx_strand_id
1 'polypeptide(L)'
;VEKFLKNPELIGIVYTDAIIKNINTKTEIHEFRQPYNRQSLEMECIISNTPLISKKALSIAGGYDEEMRTCEDWDLWLRITENMVAIHIPETLHVYHVTGKNSSDVVPQEVWQQNWQKISQRIIQRQNG
;
A
#
# COMPACT_ATOMS: atom_id res chain seq x y z
N VAL A 1 8.65 13.13 7.30
CA VAL A 1 10.11 13.24 7.08
C VAL A 1 10.90 12.84 8.33
N GLU A 2 10.59 13.37 9.52
CA GLU A 2 11.31 13.06 10.76
C GLU A 2 11.33 11.56 11.15
N LYS A 3 10.26 10.81 10.87
CA LYS A 3 10.21 9.37 11.18
C LYS A 3 11.29 8.56 10.44
N PHE A 4 11.56 8.88 9.17
CA PHE A 4 12.64 8.24 8.42
C PHE A 4 14.02 8.53 9.02
N LEU A 5 14.21 9.73 9.58
CA LEU A 5 15.48 10.14 10.18
C LEU A 5 15.78 9.37 11.48
N LYS A 6 14.78 8.75 12.12
CA LYS A 6 14.99 7.96 13.34
C LYS A 6 15.75 6.67 13.08
N ASN A 7 15.49 6.00 11.96
CA ASN A 7 16.21 4.79 11.57
C ASN A 7 16.09 4.54 10.05
N PRO A 8 16.87 5.26 9.22
CA PRO A 8 16.75 5.20 7.76
C PRO A 8 17.14 3.84 7.17
N GLU A 9 17.89 3.04 7.93
CA GLU A 9 18.32 1.70 7.52
C GLU A 9 17.22 0.65 7.72
N LEU A 10 16.29 0.89 8.64
CA LEU A 10 15.22 -0.04 9.00
C LEU A 10 13.86 0.37 8.42
N ILE A 11 13.58 1.68 8.31
CA ILE A 11 12.26 2.18 7.92
C ILE A 11 12.21 2.36 6.39
N GLY A 12 11.40 1.53 5.73
CA GLY A 12 11.21 1.57 4.29
C GLY A 12 10.00 2.39 3.86
N ILE A 13 8.93 2.35 4.67
CA ILE A 13 7.63 2.95 4.34
C ILE A 13 7.12 3.74 5.55
N VAL A 14 6.53 4.91 5.29
CA VAL A 14 5.73 5.65 6.28
C VAL A 14 4.38 5.97 5.67
N TYR A 15 3.29 5.64 6.37
CA TYR A 15 1.93 5.87 5.92
C TYR A 15 1.05 6.44 7.04
N THR A 16 -0.10 6.98 6.67
CA THR A 16 -0.92 7.82 7.56
C THR A 16 -2.39 7.46 7.44
N ASP A 17 -3.21 8.06 8.29
CA ASP A 17 -4.66 8.06 8.11
C ASP A 17 -5.06 9.01 6.98
N ALA A 18 -6.29 8.85 6.48
CA ALA A 18 -6.80 9.57 5.31
C ALA A 18 -8.20 10.12 5.53
N ILE A 19 -8.55 11.17 4.79
CA ILE A 19 -9.95 11.52 4.54
C ILE A 19 -10.31 11.06 3.12
N ILE A 20 -11.38 10.28 3.01
CA ILE A 20 -11.95 9.86 1.73
C ILE A 20 -13.11 10.78 1.38
N LYS A 21 -12.97 11.59 0.33
CA LYS A 21 -14.04 12.45 -0.20
C LYS A 21 -14.62 11.87 -1.46
N ASN A 22 -15.89 11.49 -1.45
CA ASN A 22 -16.59 11.12 -2.66
C ASN A 22 -17.25 12.36 -3.27
N ILE A 23 -16.81 12.74 -4.47
CA ILE A 23 -17.27 13.96 -5.11
C ILE A 23 -18.71 13.86 -5.63
N ASN A 24 -19.16 12.64 -5.95
CA ASN A 24 -20.47 12.38 -6.53
C ASN A 24 -21.55 12.40 -5.45
N THR A 25 -21.30 11.74 -4.32
CA THR A 25 -22.22 11.69 -3.17
C THR A 25 -22.02 12.85 -2.20
N LYS A 26 -20.93 13.62 -2.35
CA LYS A 26 -20.49 14.68 -1.42
C LYS A 26 -20.29 14.20 0.01
N THR A 27 -19.91 12.92 0.17
CA THR A 27 -19.65 12.32 1.49
C THR A 27 -18.17 12.39 1.84
N GLU A 28 -17.90 12.49 3.14
CA GLU A 28 -16.57 12.47 3.71
C GLU A 28 -16.47 11.35 4.75
N ILE A 29 -15.44 10.52 4.65
CA ILE A 29 -15.17 9.42 5.58
C ILE A 29 -13.75 9.57 6.10
N HIS A 30 -13.59 9.51 7.42
CA HIS A 30 -12.27 9.41 8.04
C HIS A 30 -11.85 7.94 8.05
N GLU A 31 -10.77 7.65 7.33
CA GLU A 31 -10.19 6.32 7.25
C GLU A 31 -9.01 6.23 8.21
N PHE A 32 -9.23 5.50 9.31
CA PHE A 32 -8.19 5.17 10.29
C PHE A 32 -7.52 3.87 9.90
N ARG A 33 -6.20 3.90 9.73
CA ARG A 33 -5.42 2.71 9.35
C ARG A 33 -4.88 2.02 10.59
N GLN A 34 -4.69 0.71 10.47
CA GLN A 34 -4.05 -0.07 11.51
C GLN A 34 -2.51 0.11 11.47
N PRO A 35 -1.83 -0.01 12.62
CA PRO A 35 -0.38 -0.09 12.66
C PRO A 35 0.17 -1.25 11.81
N TYR A 36 1.41 -1.11 11.35
CA TYR A 36 2.03 -2.12 10.50
C TYR A 36 2.13 -3.47 11.22
N ASN A 37 1.58 -4.48 10.59
CA ASN A 37 1.76 -5.88 10.94
C ASN A 37 1.96 -6.67 9.65
N ARG A 38 2.99 -7.54 9.63
CA ARG A 38 3.34 -8.30 8.43
C ARG A 38 2.22 -9.26 8.03
N GLN A 39 1.64 -9.98 8.98
CA GLN A 39 0.56 -10.93 8.71
C GLN A 39 -0.68 -10.22 8.17
N SER A 40 -1.05 -9.06 8.72
CA SER A 40 -2.14 -8.24 8.20
C SER A 40 -1.86 -7.77 6.77
N LEU A 41 -0.63 -7.33 6.48
CA LEU A 41 -0.24 -6.93 5.12
C LEU A 41 -0.25 -8.11 4.13
N GLU A 42 0.03 -9.34 4.57
CA GLU A 42 -0.05 -10.52 3.71
C GLU A 42 -1.51 -10.94 3.42
N MET A 43 -2.45 -10.59 4.29
CA MET A 43 -3.88 -10.85 4.08
C MET A 43 -4.56 -9.80 3.21
N GLU A 44 -4.21 -8.52 3.38
CA GLU A 44 -4.80 -7.41 2.65
C GLU A 44 -3.87 -6.17 2.57
N CYS A 45 -4.17 -5.24 1.65
CA CYS A 45 -3.40 -4.00 1.52
C CYS A 45 -3.76 -3.00 2.63
N ILE A 46 -2.98 -3.01 3.72
CA ILE A 46 -3.23 -2.15 4.90
C ILE A 46 -2.61 -0.75 4.78
N ILE A 47 -1.67 -0.54 3.86
CA ILE A 47 -0.94 0.72 3.68
C ILE A 47 -1.77 1.68 2.82
N SER A 48 -1.83 2.95 3.23
CA SER A 48 -2.59 3.99 2.52
C SER A 48 -2.03 4.27 1.12
N ASN A 49 -2.84 4.85 0.24
CA ASN A 49 -2.50 5.19 -1.15
C ASN A 49 -1.43 6.29 -1.34
N THR A 50 -1.08 7.05 -0.30
CA THR A 50 0.01 8.03 -0.35
C THR A 50 1.10 7.77 0.69
N PRO A 51 1.79 6.62 0.63
CA PRO A 51 2.90 6.39 1.53
C PRO A 51 4.12 7.19 1.05
N LEU A 52 4.98 7.53 2.01
CA LEU A 52 6.34 7.92 1.70
C LEU A 52 7.21 6.66 1.72
N ILE A 53 8.10 6.55 0.74
CA ILE A 53 9.01 5.41 0.59
C ILE A 53 10.44 5.95 0.61
N SER A 54 11.33 5.29 1.35
CA SER A 54 12.75 5.66 1.30
C SER A 54 13.36 5.26 -0.05
N LYS A 55 14.26 6.10 -0.58
CA LYS A 55 14.98 5.78 -1.84
C LYS A 55 15.70 4.44 -1.76
N LYS A 56 16.25 4.10 -0.58
CA LYS A 56 16.92 2.83 -0.32
C LYS A 56 15.94 1.65 -0.45
N ALA A 57 14.78 1.72 0.20
CA ALA A 57 13.75 0.70 0.10
C ALA A 57 13.36 0.42 -1.35
N LEU A 58 13.11 1.49 -2.12
CA LEU A 58 12.76 1.37 -3.53
C LEU A 58 13.91 0.78 -4.37
N SER A 59 15.17 1.13 -4.07
CA SER A 59 16.33 0.55 -4.77
C SER A 59 16.54 -0.94 -4.50
N ILE A 60 16.16 -1.42 -3.30
CA ILE A 60 16.26 -2.83 -2.93
C ILE A 60 15.11 -3.63 -3.52
N ALA A 61 13.88 -3.12 -3.35
CA ALA A 61 12.68 -3.83 -3.80
C ALA A 61 12.51 -3.78 -5.33
N GLY A 62 13.02 -2.74 -5.99
CA GLY A 62 12.70 -2.42 -7.38
C GLY A 62 11.40 -1.62 -7.49
N GLY A 63 10.98 -1.35 -8.74
CA GLY A 63 9.77 -0.59 -9.05
C GLY A 63 8.48 -1.39 -8.92
N TYR A 64 7.41 -0.86 -9.50
CA TYR A 64 6.16 -1.59 -9.70
C TYR A 64 6.34 -2.72 -10.71
N ASP A 65 5.50 -3.74 -10.57
CA ASP A 65 5.35 -4.75 -11.62
C ASP A 65 4.45 -4.17 -12.73
N GLU A 66 5.05 -3.84 -13.87
CA GLU A 66 4.35 -3.20 -15.00
C GLU A 66 3.29 -4.09 -15.66
N GLU A 67 3.29 -5.40 -15.37
CA GLU A 67 2.25 -6.31 -15.85
C GLU A 67 0.97 -6.23 -15.00
N MET A 68 1.01 -5.60 -13.82
CA MET A 68 -0.12 -5.52 -12.90
C MET A 68 -0.90 -4.23 -13.12
N ARG A 69 -2.17 -4.36 -13.50
CA ARG A 69 -3.09 -3.22 -13.63
C ARG A 69 -3.59 -2.70 -12.27
N THR A 70 -3.63 -3.56 -11.26
CA THR A 70 -4.11 -3.27 -9.90
C THR A 70 -3.28 -4.05 -8.89
N CYS A 71 -3.29 -3.61 -7.63
CA CYS A 71 -2.55 -4.22 -6.54
C CYS A 71 -1.02 -4.21 -6.71
N GLU A 72 -0.51 -3.46 -7.69
CA GLU A 72 0.93 -3.27 -7.94
C GLU A 72 1.63 -2.59 -6.77
N ASP A 73 0.91 -1.71 -6.07
CA ASP A 73 1.33 -1.06 -4.85
C ASP A 73 1.45 -2.07 -3.71
N TRP A 74 0.47 -2.95 -3.55
CA TRP A 74 0.46 -3.97 -2.52
C TRP A 74 1.63 -4.96 -2.69
N ASP A 75 1.91 -5.40 -3.91
CA ASP A 75 3.09 -6.21 -4.20
C ASP A 75 4.41 -5.47 -3.84
N LEU A 76 4.50 -4.17 -4.17
CA LEU A 76 5.66 -3.36 -3.81
C LEU A 76 5.82 -3.23 -2.28
N TRP A 77 4.73 -3.04 -1.53
CA TRP A 77 4.77 -3.00 -0.07
C TRP A 77 5.26 -4.31 0.53
N LEU A 78 4.77 -5.44 0.01
CA LEU A 78 5.21 -6.77 0.44
C LEU A 78 6.70 -6.96 0.20
N ARG A 79 7.23 -6.57 -0.96
CA ARG A 79 8.67 -6.65 -1.27
C ARG A 79 9.54 -5.74 -0.40
N ILE A 80 9.14 -4.48 -0.23
CA ILE A 80 9.89 -3.56 0.64
C ILE A 80 9.96 -4.09 2.07
N THR A 81 8.85 -4.65 2.56
CA THR A 81 8.76 -5.13 3.93
C THR A 81 9.38 -6.50 4.19
N GLU A 82 10.02 -7.11 3.19
CA GLU A 82 10.89 -8.28 3.37
C GLU A 82 12.21 -7.91 4.07
N ASN A 83 12.72 -6.70 3.81
CA ASN A 83 14.03 -6.24 4.30
C ASN A 83 13.93 -5.04 5.26
N MET A 84 12.76 -4.40 5.32
CA MET A 84 12.52 -3.16 6.07
C MET A 84 11.16 -3.21 6.75
N VAL A 85 10.82 -2.20 7.55
CA VAL A 85 9.50 -2.07 8.19
C VAL A 85 8.72 -0.88 7.63
N ALA A 86 7.40 -0.98 7.73
CA ALA A 86 6.51 0.15 7.54
C ALA A 86 6.14 0.77 8.91
N ILE A 87 5.92 2.07 8.94
CA ILE A 87 5.50 2.80 10.14
C ILE A 87 4.20 3.56 9.83
N HIS A 88 3.20 3.31 10.66
CA HIS A 88 1.96 4.08 10.67
C HIS A 88 2.12 5.34 11.53
N ILE A 89 1.58 6.45 11.06
CA ILE A 89 1.34 7.67 11.82
C ILE A 89 -0.18 7.83 11.93
N PRO A 90 -0.77 7.78 13.15
CA PRO A 90 -2.22 7.89 13.36
C PRO A 90 -2.68 9.35 13.28
N GLU A 91 -2.38 10.00 12.15
CA GLU A 91 -2.73 11.38 11.84
C GLU A 91 -3.30 11.43 10.43
N THR A 92 -4.37 12.18 10.25
CA THR A 92 -4.98 12.42 8.95
C THR A 92 -4.16 13.46 8.17
N LEU A 93 -3.28 12.98 7.28
CA LEU A 93 -2.31 13.84 6.58
C LEU A 93 -2.55 13.95 5.06
N HIS A 94 -3.56 13.26 4.53
CA HIS A 94 -3.92 13.37 3.12
C HIS A 94 -5.43 13.19 2.88
N VAL A 95 -5.87 13.64 1.70
CA VAL A 95 -7.24 13.50 1.22
C VAL A 95 -7.24 12.71 -0.07
N TYR A 96 -7.98 11.60 -0.10
CA TYR A 96 -8.22 10.81 -1.31
C TYR A 96 -9.60 11.13 -1.90
N HIS A 97 -9.65 11.38 -3.20
CA HIS A 97 -10.90 11.71 -3.90
C HIS A 97 -11.43 10.51 -4.68
N VAL A 98 -12.65 10.09 -4.36
CA VAL A 98 -13.41 9.11 -5.14
C VAL A 98 -14.25 9.87 -6.16
N THR A 99 -14.03 9.55 -7.43
CA THR A 99 -14.50 10.30 -8.60
C THR A 99 -15.49 9.51 -9.46
N GLY A 100 -15.63 8.20 -9.25
CA GLY A 100 -16.33 7.31 -10.17
C GLY A 100 -15.47 6.90 -11.39
N LYS A 101 -14.19 7.29 -11.39
CA LYS A 101 -13.19 6.92 -12.40
C LYS A 101 -11.95 6.27 -11.78
N ASN A 102 -11.98 5.98 -10.48
CA ASN A 102 -10.88 5.33 -9.79
C ASN A 102 -10.80 3.87 -10.26
N SER A 103 -9.66 3.20 -10.06
CA SER A 103 -9.51 1.80 -10.50
C SER A 103 -10.63 0.90 -9.94
N SER A 104 -11.10 1.15 -8.72
CA SER A 104 -12.20 0.41 -8.09
C SER A 104 -13.55 0.58 -8.80
N ASP A 105 -13.72 1.65 -9.59
CA ASP A 105 -14.95 1.93 -10.33
C ASP A 105 -14.90 1.39 -11.77
N VAL A 106 -13.72 1.43 -12.41
CA VAL A 106 -13.59 1.23 -13.87
C VAL A 106 -12.84 -0.03 -14.28
N VAL A 107 -12.04 -0.62 -13.39
CA VAL A 107 -11.28 -1.85 -13.72
C VAL A 107 -12.18 -3.06 -13.48
N PRO A 108 -12.34 -3.97 -14.47
CA PRO A 108 -13.16 -5.16 -14.32
C PRO A 108 -12.73 -6.02 -13.13
N GLN A 109 -13.70 -6.63 -12.45
CA GLN A 109 -13.46 -7.45 -11.26
C GLN A 109 -12.52 -8.64 -11.55
N GLU A 110 -12.55 -9.17 -12.77
CA GLU A 110 -11.67 -10.27 -13.19
C GLU A 110 -10.20 -9.88 -13.14
N VAL A 111 -9.87 -8.63 -13.50
CA VAL A 111 -8.49 -8.11 -13.44
C VAL A 111 -8.04 -7.98 -11.98
N TRP A 112 -8.93 -7.54 -11.09
CA TRP A 112 -8.65 -7.54 -9.65
C TRP A 112 -8.38 -8.95 -9.14
N GLN A 113 -9.23 -9.92 -9.49
CA GLN A 113 -9.06 -11.32 -9.08
C GLN A 113 -7.74 -11.91 -9.57
N GLN A 114 -7.36 -11.63 -10.83
CA GLN A 114 -6.07 -12.07 -11.40
C GLN A 114 -4.88 -11.50 -10.63
N ASN A 115 -4.88 -10.19 -10.35
CA ASN A 115 -3.78 -9.56 -9.62
C ASN A 115 -3.72 -9.99 -8.14
N TRP A 116 -4.88 -10.23 -7.51
CA TRP A 116 -4.95 -10.85 -6.18
C TRP A 116 -4.34 -12.25 -6.16
N GLN A 117 -4.70 -13.10 -7.14
CA GLN A 117 -4.11 -14.44 -7.28
C GLN A 117 -2.60 -14.37 -7.50
N LYS A 118 -2.11 -13.42 -8.32
CA LYS A 118 -0.67 -13.19 -8.54
C LYS A 118 0.03 -12.88 -7.22
N ILE A 119 -0.54 -12.03 -6.38
CA ILE A 119 0.01 -11.69 -5.05
C ILE A 119 0.00 -12.91 -4.13
N SER A 120 -1.12 -13.63 -4.02
CA SER A 120 -1.21 -14.81 -3.16
C SER A 120 -0.18 -15.88 -3.54
N GLN A 121 0.02 -16.12 -4.84
CA GLN A 121 1.06 -17.04 -5.33
C GLN A 121 2.46 -16.59 -4.92
N ARG A 122 2.77 -15.29 -5.05
CA ARG A 122 4.07 -14.74 -4.63
C ARG A 122 4.29 -14.83 -3.12
N ILE A 123 3.26 -14.62 -2.30
CA ILE A 123 3.36 -14.79 -0.84
C ILE A 123 3.72 -16.24 -0.49
N ILE A 124 3.03 -17.22 -1.08
CA ILE A 124 3.31 -18.65 -0.86
C ILE A 124 4.74 -18.99 -1.27
N GLN A 125 5.21 -18.48 -2.42
CA GLN A 125 6.57 -18.72 -2.89
C GLN A 125 7.63 -18.19 -1.91
N ARG A 126 7.41 -17.01 -1.33
CA ARG A 126 8.31 -16.38 -0.34
C ARG A 126 8.37 -17.12 0.99
N GLN A 127 7.27 -17.76 1.41
CA GLN A 127 7.22 -18.52 2.66
C GLN A 127 7.89 -19.91 2.55
N ASN A 128 8.02 -20.43 1.33
CA ASN A 128 8.57 -21.76 1.06
C ASN A 128 10.05 -21.76 0.61
N GLY A 129 10.67 -20.58 0.46
CA GLY A 129 12.08 -20.41 0.10
C GLY A 129 12.90 -19.95 1.29
#